data_AF-A0A7S4MCU7-F1
#
_entry.id   AF-A0A7S4MCU7-F1
#
_cell.length_a   1.000
_cell.length_b   1.000
_cell.length_c   1.000
_cell.angle_alpha   90.00
_cell.angle_beta   90.00
_cell.angle_gamma   90.00
#
_symmetry.space_group_name_H-M   'P 1'
#
loop_
_entity.id
_entity.type
_entity.pdbx_description
1 polymer ?
#
loop_
_entity_poly.entity_id
_entity_poly.type
_entity_poly.pdbx_seq_one_letter_code
_entity_poly.pdbx_strand_id
1 'polypeptide(L)'
;GSHTCFHIFTGPMNHATEAQQFPFCCHPSISRYTFPVQHIPLTWVESEAICRAYASYWERKTLTETEETILRDLEVRIDQIIRERDGKAFLKISGQSAKDVALFRSNKYMQKAFAQKLFYVHPTDHNKQLIAFLEAVNIAMCITSGSQAMEYITRSHRIIKEIHKFVRSQLNDHFQVSQSVSANCNEDKEDNGNFGDLQIVLRDFVSLRVDQEFRCFVKDKCLVAVSQYESGAYFEQLQGSEAEETKFVIKEFFNNVAPLIYENNFIMDVVIIDGSVNIVEMHSWSEDNSACLFDWKLDKNELQVPNGKATQFRFRTSALDEPLDAIPSRKWKEFIKEYYNRRKFMGLRIRPIILQYTAILGLPLAAVALWFLRVHCKHFLW
;
A
#
# COMPACT_ATOMS: atom_id res chain seq x y z
N GLY A 1 -8.76 10.34 27.95
CA GLY A 1 -7.88 11.09 27.05
C GLY A 1 -6.67 10.24 26.75
N SER A 2 -6.72 9.49 25.66
CA SER A 2 -5.70 8.49 25.30
C SER A 2 -5.26 8.74 23.87
N HIS A 3 -4.05 9.25 23.71
CA HIS A 3 -3.38 9.37 22.42
C HIS A 3 -2.83 8.01 22.01
N THR A 4 -3.46 7.35 21.04
CA THR A 4 -2.86 6.23 20.28
C THR A 4 -1.91 6.82 19.25
N CYS A 5 -0.68 7.02 19.68
CA CYS A 5 0.45 7.35 18.81
C CYS A 5 0.91 6.06 18.10
N PHE A 6 1.18 6.14 16.80
CA PHE A 6 1.88 5.08 16.04
C PHE A 6 3.21 4.78 16.73
N HIS A 7 3.25 3.68 17.49
CA HIS A 7 4.47 3.21 18.13
C HIS A 7 5.27 2.36 17.13
N ILE A 8 6.36 2.94 16.63
CA ILE A 8 7.48 2.18 16.07
C ILE A 8 8.28 1.65 17.27
N PHE A 9 8.07 0.38 17.64
CA PHE A 9 8.90 -0.29 18.64
C PHE A 9 9.91 -1.22 17.94
N THR A 10 11.17 -1.00 18.25
CA THR A 10 12.29 -1.90 17.98
C THR A 10 12.46 -2.85 19.18
N GLY A 11 12.05 -4.10 19.04
CA GLY A 11 12.36 -5.18 19.99
C GLY A 11 13.51 -6.07 19.48
N PRO A 12 14.23 -6.78 20.37
CA PRO A 12 15.33 -7.65 19.98
C PRO A 12 14.82 -8.90 19.26
N MET A 13 15.44 -9.22 18.12
CA MET A 13 15.16 -10.41 17.32
C MET A 13 15.70 -11.67 18.02
N ASN A 14 14.81 -12.61 18.33
CA ASN A 14 15.20 -13.98 18.63
C ASN A 14 15.30 -14.75 17.31
N HIS A 15 16.49 -15.28 17.03
CA HIS A 15 16.78 -16.11 15.86
C HIS A 15 15.99 -17.42 15.93
N ALA A 16 14.92 -17.51 15.13
CA ALA A 16 14.34 -18.78 14.71
C ALA A 16 14.72 -18.98 13.24
N THR A 17 15.33 -20.14 12.98
CA THR A 17 15.90 -20.62 11.71
C THR A 17 15.07 -20.26 10.47
N GLU A 18 15.67 -19.45 9.60
CA GLU A 18 15.12 -18.94 8.34
C GLU A 18 15.02 -20.05 7.29
N ALA A 19 13.82 -20.57 7.06
CA ALA A 19 13.47 -21.07 5.74
C ALA A 19 13.46 -19.87 4.79
N GLN A 20 14.20 -19.96 3.67
CA GLN A 20 14.30 -18.97 2.60
C GLN A 20 12.95 -18.28 2.36
N GLN A 21 12.81 -17.04 2.84
CA GLN A 21 11.65 -16.20 2.59
C GLN A 21 11.73 -15.69 1.16
N PHE A 22 11.37 -16.53 0.19
CA PHE A 22 10.84 -15.98 -1.06
C PHE A 22 9.70 -15.02 -0.68
N PRO A 23 9.59 -13.82 -1.29
CA PRO A 23 8.40 -13.01 -1.13
C PRO A 23 7.20 -13.88 -1.54
N PHE A 24 6.39 -14.29 -0.55
CA PHE A 24 5.36 -15.32 -0.69
C PHE A 24 4.38 -15.07 -1.84
N CYS A 25 4.25 -13.83 -2.31
CA CYS A 25 3.43 -13.43 -3.45
C CYS A 25 3.90 -13.99 -4.81
N CYS A 26 5.03 -14.70 -4.88
CA CYS A 26 5.63 -15.19 -6.12
C CYS A 26 5.60 -16.72 -6.27
N HIS A 27 4.90 -17.43 -5.38
CA HIS A 27 4.88 -18.89 -5.46
C HIS A 27 4.08 -19.35 -6.70
N PRO A 28 4.68 -20.13 -7.63
CA PRO A 28 4.03 -20.50 -8.90
C PRO A 28 2.66 -21.17 -8.73
N SER A 29 2.46 -21.92 -7.64
CA SER A 29 1.20 -22.64 -7.36
C SER A 29 -0.01 -21.71 -7.12
N ILE A 30 0.22 -20.47 -6.69
CA ILE A 30 -0.84 -19.49 -6.41
C ILE A 30 -0.88 -18.35 -7.44
N SER A 31 -0.06 -18.41 -8.49
CA SER A 31 0.06 -17.38 -9.53
C SER A 31 -1.29 -16.99 -10.14
N ARG A 32 -2.21 -17.94 -10.32
CA ARG A 32 -3.57 -17.72 -10.83
C ARG A 32 -4.51 -16.98 -9.88
N TYR A 33 -4.14 -16.85 -8.61
CA TYR A 33 -4.92 -16.18 -7.57
C TYR A 33 -4.29 -14.87 -7.13
N THR A 34 -3.20 -14.44 -7.77
CA THR A 34 -2.57 -13.15 -7.52
C THR A 34 -2.52 -12.36 -8.82
N PHE A 35 -2.16 -11.10 -8.72
CA PHE A 35 -2.02 -10.24 -9.87
C PHE A 35 -0.73 -10.56 -10.62
N PRO A 36 -0.70 -10.43 -11.96
CA PRO A 36 0.54 -10.58 -12.71
C PRO A 36 1.62 -9.61 -12.22
N VAL A 37 2.84 -10.11 -12.09
CA VAL A 37 4.01 -9.37 -11.61
C VAL A 37 5.19 -9.50 -12.57
N GLN A 38 5.99 -8.45 -12.69
CA GLN A 38 7.30 -8.46 -13.31
C GLN A 38 8.36 -8.16 -12.26
N HIS A 39 9.44 -8.93 -12.33
CA HIS A 39 10.57 -8.82 -11.43
C HIS A 39 11.73 -8.12 -12.12
N ILE A 40 12.34 -7.18 -11.40
CA ILE A 40 13.57 -6.51 -11.81
C ILE A 40 14.59 -6.77 -10.69
N PRO A 41 15.54 -7.70 -10.88
CA PRO A 41 16.56 -7.95 -9.88
C PRO A 41 17.40 -6.69 -9.69
N LEU A 42 17.71 -6.38 -8.43
CA LEU A 42 18.62 -5.28 -8.10
C LEU A 42 20.04 -5.81 -7.95
N THR A 43 21.00 -5.09 -8.49
CA THR A 43 22.42 -5.33 -8.18
C THR A 43 22.81 -4.68 -6.84
N TRP A 44 23.95 -5.08 -6.28
CA TRP A 44 24.53 -4.38 -5.11
C TRP A 44 24.73 -2.89 -5.39
N VAL A 45 25.30 -2.58 -6.56
CA VAL A 45 25.64 -1.22 -6.97
C VAL A 45 24.38 -0.35 -7.13
N GLU A 46 23.31 -0.90 -7.70
CA GLU A 46 22.01 -0.22 -7.76
C GLU A 46 21.40 0.00 -6.37
N SER A 47 21.50 -1.01 -5.49
CA SER A 47 21.00 -0.93 -4.13
C SER A 47 21.72 0.14 -3.32
N GLU A 48 23.05 0.23 -3.45
CA GLU A 48 23.85 1.30 -2.84
C GLU A 48 23.47 2.67 -3.43
N ALA A 49 23.37 2.80 -4.75
CA ALA A 49 22.97 4.05 -5.40
C ALA A 49 21.58 4.53 -4.93
N ILE A 50 20.62 3.62 -4.72
CA ILE A 50 19.30 3.93 -4.15
C ILE A 50 19.44 4.47 -2.72
N CYS A 51 20.23 3.82 -1.86
CA CYS A 51 20.51 4.30 -0.50
C CYS A 51 21.16 5.69 -0.50
N ARG A 52 22.07 5.95 -1.43
CA ARG A 52 22.75 7.23 -1.62
C ARG A 52 21.78 8.31 -2.10
N ALA A 53 20.87 7.99 -3.03
CA ALA A 53 19.82 8.89 -3.49
C ALA A 53 18.85 9.28 -2.38
N TYR A 54 18.49 8.30 -1.53
CA TYR A 54 17.70 8.57 -0.35
C TYR A 54 18.42 9.50 0.63
N ALA A 55 19.70 9.23 0.93
CA ALA A 55 20.49 10.10 1.79
C ALA A 55 20.67 11.49 1.16
N SER A 56 20.80 11.59 -0.17
CA SER A 56 20.83 12.84 -0.89
C SER A 56 19.55 13.66 -0.67
N TYR A 57 18.38 13.03 -0.79
CA TYR A 57 17.09 13.70 -0.60
C TYR A 57 16.88 14.17 0.84
N TRP A 58 17.15 13.31 1.84
CA TRP A 58 16.84 13.60 3.24
C TRP A 58 17.96 14.33 3.99
N GLU A 59 19.22 14.05 3.64
CA GLU A 59 20.41 14.58 4.32
C GLU A 59 21.17 15.62 3.48
N ARG A 60 20.66 15.97 2.30
CA ARG A 60 21.25 16.97 1.37
C ARG A 60 22.68 16.63 0.92
N LYS A 61 22.98 15.34 0.80
CA LYS A 61 24.23 14.87 0.20
C LYS A 61 24.16 15.02 -1.32
N THR A 62 25.30 15.23 -1.98
CA THR A 62 25.39 15.22 -3.45
C THR A 62 25.61 13.80 -3.95
N LEU A 63 24.94 13.43 -5.03
CA LEU A 63 25.27 12.21 -5.77
C LEU A 63 26.50 12.45 -6.65
N THR A 64 27.25 11.39 -6.89
CA THR A 64 28.30 11.33 -7.90
C THR A 64 27.70 11.09 -9.28
N GLU A 65 28.42 11.49 -10.34
CA GLU A 65 28.00 11.25 -11.73
C GLU A 65 27.78 9.75 -12.03
N THR A 66 28.58 8.89 -11.40
CA THR A 66 28.44 7.44 -11.50
C THR A 66 27.11 6.97 -10.88
N GLU A 67 26.78 7.40 -9.66
CA GLU A 67 25.50 7.07 -9.01
C GLU A 67 24.30 7.58 -9.81
N GLU A 68 24.39 8.81 -10.34
CA GLU A 68 23.33 9.37 -11.20
C GLU A 68 23.12 8.54 -12.47
N THR A 69 24.21 8.04 -13.08
CA THR A 69 24.14 7.18 -14.27
C THR A 69 23.47 5.85 -13.94
N ILE A 70 23.88 5.20 -12.84
CA ILE A 70 23.27 3.93 -12.37
C ILE A 70 21.76 4.08 -12.16
N LEU A 71 21.35 5.17 -11.49
CA LEU A 71 19.94 5.43 -11.21
C LEU A 71 19.14 5.72 -12.48
N ARG A 72 19.73 6.42 -13.46
CA ARG A 72 19.11 6.69 -14.76
C ARG A 72 18.92 5.41 -15.57
N ASP A 73 19.89 4.51 -15.56
CA ASP A 73 19.78 3.23 -16.27
C ASP A 73 18.71 2.33 -15.63
N LEU A 74 18.59 2.35 -14.29
CA LEU A 74 17.50 1.69 -13.58
C LEU A 74 16.14 2.33 -13.90
N GLU A 75 16.06 3.66 -13.95
CA GLU A 75 14.85 4.39 -14.33
C GLU A 75 14.34 3.96 -15.72
N VAL A 76 15.23 3.91 -16.72
CA VAL A 76 14.90 3.51 -18.10
C VAL A 76 14.38 2.09 -18.15
N ARG A 77 14.99 1.14 -17.44
CA ARG A 77 14.52 -0.26 -17.37
C ARG A 77 13.13 -0.37 -16.77
N ILE A 78 12.87 0.34 -15.66
CA ILE A 78 11.55 0.37 -15.02
C ILE A 78 10.52 0.99 -15.97
N ASP A 79 10.85 2.10 -16.61
CA ASP A 79 9.95 2.83 -17.51
C ASP A 79 9.54 1.98 -18.72
N GLN A 80 10.48 1.23 -19.29
CA GLN A 80 10.20 0.30 -20.37
C GLN A 80 9.15 -0.74 -19.95
N ILE A 81 9.33 -1.37 -18.79
CA ILE A 81 8.39 -2.38 -18.29
C ILE A 81 7.02 -1.78 -18.01
N ILE A 82 6.94 -0.56 -17.47
CA ILE A 82 5.66 0.12 -17.25
C ILE A 82 4.95 0.39 -18.58
N ARG A 83 5.67 0.82 -19.61
CA ARG A 83 5.11 1.06 -20.95
C ARG A 83 4.58 -0.20 -21.61
N GLU A 84 5.23 -1.34 -21.40
CA GLU A 84 4.81 -2.65 -21.90
C GLU A 84 3.54 -3.17 -21.17
N ARG A 85 3.13 -2.55 -20.06
CA ARG A 85 2.00 -2.96 -19.18
C ARG A 85 0.94 -1.87 -19.07
N ASP A 86 0.43 -1.40 -20.21
CA ASP A 86 -0.62 -0.39 -20.30
C ASP A 86 -0.29 0.96 -19.61
N GLY A 87 0.99 1.20 -19.29
CA GLY A 87 1.45 2.44 -18.69
C GLY A 87 1.09 2.61 -17.20
N LYS A 88 0.68 1.56 -16.49
CA LYS A 88 0.29 1.66 -15.07
C LYS A 88 0.77 0.46 -14.27
N ALA A 89 1.52 0.72 -13.20
CA ALA A 89 1.99 -0.31 -12.29
C ALA A 89 1.81 0.07 -10.82
N PHE A 90 1.85 -0.95 -9.98
CA PHE A 90 1.99 -0.86 -8.54
C PHE A 90 3.37 -1.39 -8.15
N LEU A 91 4.12 -0.58 -7.41
CA LEU A 91 5.54 -0.81 -7.09
C LEU A 91 5.74 -1.38 -5.68
N LYS A 92 6.61 -2.39 -5.57
CA LYS A 92 7.12 -2.96 -4.31
C LYS A 92 8.63 -3.28 -4.40
N ILE A 93 9.30 -3.39 -3.25
CA ILE A 93 10.63 -4.01 -3.10
C ILE A 93 10.56 -5.08 -2.02
N SER A 94 10.89 -6.33 -2.35
CA SER A 94 10.92 -7.49 -1.42
C SER A 94 9.75 -7.55 -0.43
N GLY A 95 8.53 -7.30 -0.95
CA GLY A 95 7.28 -7.30 -0.18
C GLY A 95 6.83 -5.93 0.32
N GLN A 96 7.73 -4.97 0.53
CA GLN A 96 7.36 -3.64 1.02
C GLN A 96 6.91 -2.71 -0.12
N SER A 97 5.77 -2.03 0.09
CA SER A 97 5.29 -0.98 -0.80
C SER A 97 5.64 0.41 -0.25
N ALA A 98 5.92 1.36 -1.15
CA ALA A 98 6.22 2.76 -0.81
C ALA A 98 4.98 3.59 -0.42
N LYS A 99 4.05 3.02 0.39
CA LYS A 99 2.83 3.71 0.82
C LYS A 99 3.12 5.03 1.55
N ASP A 100 4.26 5.12 2.22
CA ASP A 100 4.69 6.33 2.93
C ASP A 100 4.94 7.53 1.99
N VAL A 101 5.44 7.29 0.77
CA VAL A 101 5.66 8.36 -0.23
C VAL A 101 4.34 8.85 -0.83
N ALA A 102 3.37 7.96 -1.03
CA ALA A 102 2.02 8.35 -1.45
C ALA A 102 1.35 9.30 -0.43
N LEU A 103 1.70 9.15 0.85
CA LEU A 103 1.17 9.97 1.95
C LEU A 103 1.87 11.33 2.09
N PHE A 104 2.89 11.65 1.30
CA PHE A 104 3.53 12.96 1.37
C PHE A 104 2.57 14.06 0.92
N ARG A 105 2.48 15.13 1.72
CA ARG A 105 1.62 16.29 1.40
C ARG A 105 2.00 16.96 0.07
N SER A 106 3.25 16.82 -0.38
CA SER A 106 3.76 17.30 -1.67
C SER A 106 3.37 16.41 -2.85
N ASN A 107 2.88 15.19 -2.61
CA ASN A 107 2.47 14.28 -3.68
C ASN A 107 1.24 14.85 -4.39
N LYS A 108 1.42 15.26 -5.65
CA LYS A 108 0.36 15.91 -6.44
C LYS A 108 -0.74 14.94 -6.87
N TYR A 109 -0.38 13.68 -7.11
CA TYR A 109 -1.33 12.62 -7.48
C TYR A 109 -2.29 12.33 -6.32
N MET A 110 -1.76 12.19 -5.11
CA MET A 110 -2.56 12.03 -3.90
C MET A 110 -3.48 13.23 -3.66
N GLN A 111 -2.97 14.47 -3.76
CA GLN A 111 -3.79 15.67 -3.59
C GLN A 111 -4.94 15.72 -4.60
N LYS A 112 -4.65 15.44 -5.88
CA LYS A 112 -5.65 15.45 -6.94
C LYS A 112 -6.70 14.36 -6.73
N ALA A 113 -6.28 13.13 -6.49
CA ALA A 113 -7.19 12.01 -6.22
C ALA A 113 -8.07 12.30 -4.99
N PHE A 114 -7.48 12.84 -3.92
CA PHE A 114 -8.24 13.12 -2.70
C PHE A 114 -9.23 14.26 -2.89
N ALA A 115 -8.86 15.35 -3.57
CA ALA A 115 -9.78 16.42 -3.92
C ALA A 115 -10.96 15.94 -4.79
N GLN A 116 -10.71 15.01 -5.73
CA GLN A 116 -11.75 14.39 -6.55
C GLN A 116 -12.70 13.54 -5.72
N LYS A 117 -12.19 12.75 -4.77
CA LYS A 117 -13.01 11.93 -3.88
C LYS A 117 -13.83 12.79 -2.90
N LEU A 118 -13.22 13.82 -2.30
CA LEU A 118 -13.90 14.75 -1.40
C LEU A 118 -15.03 15.56 -2.06
N PHE A 119 -15.02 15.68 -3.38
CA PHE A 119 -16.05 16.42 -4.11
C PHE A 119 -17.47 15.90 -3.82
N TYR A 120 -17.61 14.57 -3.72
CA TYR A 120 -18.87 13.89 -3.47
C TYR A 120 -19.16 13.67 -1.98
N VAL A 121 -18.27 14.12 -1.09
CA VAL A 121 -18.38 13.88 0.36
C VAL A 121 -18.85 15.14 1.08
N HIS A 122 -19.82 14.97 1.99
CA HIS A 122 -20.33 16.07 2.81
C HIS A 122 -19.28 16.52 3.85
N PRO A 123 -19.14 17.83 4.14
CA PRO A 123 -18.13 18.35 5.08
C PRO A 123 -18.23 17.81 6.52
N THR A 124 -19.38 17.29 6.93
CA THR A 124 -19.62 16.76 8.28
C THR A 124 -19.54 15.23 8.35
N ASP A 125 -19.40 14.53 7.22
CA ASP A 125 -19.33 13.08 7.18
C ASP A 125 -17.85 12.63 7.26
N HIS A 126 -17.32 12.62 8.48
CA HIS A 126 -15.91 12.32 8.74
C HIS A 126 -15.53 10.89 8.32
N ASN A 127 -16.45 9.92 8.42
CA ASN A 127 -16.19 8.56 7.98
C ASN A 127 -16.03 8.49 6.46
N LYS A 128 -16.92 9.13 5.68
CA LYS A 128 -16.74 9.19 4.22
C LYS A 128 -15.52 9.99 3.80
N GLN A 129 -15.10 10.99 4.58
CA GLN A 129 -13.83 11.69 4.34
C GLN A 129 -12.61 10.79 4.54
N LEU A 130 -12.63 9.93 5.57
CA LEU A 130 -11.61 8.90 5.77
C LEU A 130 -11.60 7.90 4.61
N ILE A 131 -12.76 7.40 4.18
CA ILE A 131 -12.85 6.47 3.04
C ILE A 131 -12.30 7.12 1.76
N ALA A 132 -12.70 8.37 1.47
CA ALA A 132 -12.17 9.14 0.36
C ALA A 132 -10.65 9.31 0.41
N PHE A 133 -10.09 9.45 1.61
CA PHE A 133 -8.64 9.51 1.82
C PHE A 133 -7.97 8.17 1.48
N LEU A 134 -8.48 7.06 2.00
CA LEU A 134 -7.94 5.72 1.75
C LEU A 134 -8.00 5.34 0.27
N GLU A 135 -9.11 5.61 -0.41
CA GLU A 135 -9.24 5.40 -1.85
C GLU A 135 -8.24 6.26 -2.66
N ALA A 136 -8.00 7.50 -2.22
CA ALA A 136 -7.02 8.37 -2.86
C ALA A 136 -5.59 7.86 -2.68
N VAL A 137 -5.25 7.26 -1.53
CA VAL A 137 -3.96 6.60 -1.31
C VAL A 137 -3.79 5.45 -2.31
N ASN A 138 -4.80 4.60 -2.49
CA ASN A 138 -4.76 3.53 -3.48
C ASN A 138 -4.51 4.06 -4.89
N ILE A 139 -5.18 5.14 -5.30
CA ILE A 139 -4.95 5.77 -6.61
C ILE A 139 -3.53 6.35 -6.70
N ALA A 140 -3.03 6.99 -5.65
CA ALA A 140 -1.69 7.57 -5.61
C ALA A 140 -0.58 6.52 -5.65
N MET A 141 -0.88 5.25 -5.34
CA MET A 141 0.07 4.15 -5.51
C MET A 141 0.21 3.68 -6.97
N CYS A 142 -0.60 4.20 -7.90
CA CYS A 142 -0.41 3.98 -9.33
C CYS A 142 0.79 4.79 -9.82
N ILE A 143 1.83 4.09 -10.26
CA ILE A 143 2.97 4.70 -10.96
C ILE A 143 2.78 4.56 -12.46
N THR A 144 3.13 5.59 -13.23
CA THR A 144 2.93 5.64 -14.69
C THR A 144 4.20 5.92 -15.48
N SER A 145 5.36 5.98 -14.82
CA SER A 145 6.67 6.18 -15.45
C SER A 145 7.80 5.70 -14.55
N GLY A 146 8.97 5.44 -15.13
CA GLY A 146 10.20 5.15 -14.38
C GLY A 146 10.58 6.28 -13.45
N SER A 147 10.47 7.54 -13.88
CA SER A 147 10.77 8.70 -13.04
C SER A 147 9.92 8.74 -11.77
N GLN A 148 8.61 8.48 -11.88
CA GLN A 148 7.72 8.38 -10.74
C GLN A 148 8.05 7.17 -9.85
N ALA A 149 8.44 6.04 -10.45
CA ALA A 149 8.89 4.88 -9.69
C ALA A 149 10.15 5.20 -8.87
N MET A 150 11.14 5.85 -9.49
CA MET A 150 12.37 6.28 -8.81
C MET A 150 12.09 7.28 -7.69
N GLU A 151 11.12 8.19 -7.86
CA GLU A 151 10.64 9.04 -6.77
C GLU A 151 10.15 8.23 -5.56
N TYR A 152 9.41 7.13 -5.79
CA TYR A 152 8.88 6.28 -4.72
C TYR A 152 9.99 5.44 -4.07
N ILE A 153 10.89 4.86 -4.87
CA ILE A 153 12.01 4.05 -4.39
C ILE A 153 12.96 4.88 -3.53
N THR A 154 13.41 6.02 -4.04
CA THR A 154 14.47 6.82 -3.42
C THR A 154 13.99 7.68 -2.25
N ARG A 155 12.68 7.78 -2.01
CA ARG A 155 12.13 8.60 -0.90
C ARG A 155 11.44 7.81 0.19
N SER A 156 11.16 6.52 -0.05
CA SER A 156 10.44 5.68 0.91
C SER A 156 11.35 5.22 2.04
N HIS A 157 11.00 5.56 3.28
CA HIS A 157 11.64 5.02 4.47
C HIS A 157 11.43 3.50 4.57
N ARG A 158 10.27 3.01 4.13
CA ARG A 158 9.93 1.57 4.15
C ARG A 158 10.83 0.77 3.23
N ILE A 159 11.01 1.25 2.00
CA ILE A 159 11.90 0.59 1.03
C ILE A 159 13.34 0.60 1.52
N ILE A 160 13.86 1.75 1.96
CA ILE A 160 15.26 1.85 2.41
C ILE A 160 15.53 0.99 3.63
N LYS A 161 14.57 0.87 4.56
CA LYS A 161 14.68 -0.07 5.68
C LYS A 161 14.87 -1.51 5.19
N GLU A 162 14.14 -1.92 4.16
CA GLU A 162 14.24 -3.26 3.58
C GLU A 162 15.59 -3.48 2.88
N ILE A 163 16.03 -2.51 2.05
CA ILE A 163 17.34 -2.56 1.40
C ILE A 163 18.46 -2.65 2.44
N HIS A 164 18.41 -1.84 3.50
CA HIS A 164 19.40 -1.91 4.59
C HIS A 164 19.37 -3.24 5.34
N LYS A 165 18.18 -3.81 5.58
CA LYS A 165 18.06 -5.12 6.22
C LYS A 165 18.75 -6.19 5.38
N PHE A 166 18.47 -6.19 4.07
CA PHE A 166 19.06 -7.12 3.11
C PHE A 166 20.59 -6.95 3.00
N VAL A 167 21.06 -5.71 2.83
CA VAL A 167 22.51 -5.41 2.76
C VAL A 167 23.24 -5.87 4.02
N ARG A 168 22.65 -5.67 5.20
CA ARG A 168 23.26 -6.11 6.47
C ARG A 168 23.30 -7.62 6.62
N SER A 169 22.28 -8.36 6.20
CA SER A 169 22.29 -9.82 6.29
C SER A 169 23.41 -10.41 5.41
N GLN A 170 23.54 -9.92 4.18
CA GLN A 170 24.60 -10.34 3.26
C GLN A 170 26.01 -10.09 3.81
N LEU A 171 26.24 -8.93 4.45
CA LEU A 171 27.52 -8.64 5.08
C LEU A 171 27.82 -9.61 6.23
N ASN A 172 26.83 -9.89 7.08
CA ASN A 172 27.02 -10.81 8.21
C ASN A 172 27.33 -12.24 7.75
N ASP A 173 26.69 -12.71 6.67
CA ASP A 173 26.95 -14.03 6.11
C ASP A 173 28.38 -14.12 5.55
N HIS A 174 28.85 -13.07 4.88
CA HIS A 174 30.21 -12.99 4.35
C HIS A 174 31.28 -12.97 5.47
N PHE A 175 31.00 -12.28 6.58
CA PHE A 175 31.88 -12.26 7.76
C PHE A 175 31.89 -13.60 8.54
N GLN A 176 30.81 -14.37 8.53
CA GLN A 176 30.77 -15.68 9.19
C GLN A 176 31.46 -16.79 8.37
N VAL A 177 31.37 -16.73 7.04
CA VAL A 177 32.10 -17.66 6.17
C VAL A 177 33.62 -17.42 6.25
N SER A 178 34.05 -16.16 6.32
CA SER A 178 35.48 -15.83 6.46
C SER A 178 36.10 -16.21 7.81
N GLN A 179 35.31 -16.44 8.87
CA GLN A 179 35.81 -16.97 10.15
C GLN A 179 35.84 -18.51 10.22
N SER A 180 35.18 -19.22 9.30
CA SER A 180 35.19 -20.69 9.25
C SER A 180 36.13 -21.27 8.18
N VAL A 181 36.72 -20.43 7.33
CA VAL A 181 37.72 -20.84 6.32
C VAL A 181 39.09 -20.27 6.68
N SER A 182 39.68 -20.79 7.75
CA SER A 182 41.13 -20.75 7.97
C SER A 182 41.74 -22.12 7.67
N ALA A 183 41.70 -22.56 6.41
CA ALA A 183 42.61 -23.56 5.81
C ALA A 183 42.20 -23.89 4.37
N ASN A 184 42.46 -22.98 3.42
CA ASN A 184 43.05 -23.26 2.11
C ASN A 184 42.74 -22.12 1.14
N CYS A 185 43.81 -21.52 0.66
CA CYS A 185 43.82 -20.45 -0.33
C CYS A 185 43.37 -20.97 -1.70
N ASN A 186 42.59 -20.18 -2.41
CA ASN A 186 42.84 -19.84 -3.82
C ASN A 186 42.11 -18.52 -4.12
N GLU A 187 42.91 -17.54 -4.51
CA GLU A 187 42.49 -16.27 -5.10
C GLU A 187 41.87 -16.53 -6.49
N ASP A 188 41.09 -15.56 -6.96
CA ASP A 188 40.49 -15.47 -8.32
C ASP A 188 39.17 -16.22 -8.57
N LYS A 189 38.12 -15.80 -7.86
CA LYS A 189 36.80 -15.62 -8.49
C LYS A 189 36.20 -14.31 -8.00
N GLU A 190 35.96 -13.37 -8.91
CA GLU A 190 34.92 -12.35 -8.70
C GLU A 190 33.61 -13.10 -8.45
N ASP A 191 33.36 -13.35 -7.16
CA ASP A 191 32.08 -13.82 -6.70
C ASP A 191 31.14 -12.63 -6.90
N ASN A 192 30.55 -12.55 -8.09
CA ASN A 192 29.30 -11.83 -8.35
C ASN A 192 28.21 -12.55 -7.55
N GLY A 193 28.37 -12.53 -6.21
CA GLY A 193 27.57 -13.25 -5.24
C GLY A 193 26.12 -13.00 -5.60
N ASN A 194 25.40 -14.11 -5.80
CA ASN A 194 24.03 -14.10 -6.29
C ASN A 194 23.19 -13.23 -5.34
N PHE A 195 22.99 -11.96 -5.72
CA PHE A 195 22.28 -10.93 -4.96
C PHE A 195 20.75 -11.19 -4.94
N GLY A 196 20.36 -12.44 -5.19
CA GLY A 196 19.23 -12.87 -6.01
C GLY A 196 17.85 -12.67 -5.41
N ASP A 197 17.74 -12.13 -4.20
CA ASP A 197 16.46 -12.01 -3.51
C ASP A 197 15.94 -10.56 -3.44
N LEU A 198 16.82 -9.55 -3.57
CA LEU A 198 16.38 -8.15 -3.57
C LEU A 198 15.97 -7.73 -4.97
N GLN A 199 14.69 -7.38 -5.11
CA GLN A 199 14.09 -7.12 -6.41
C GLN A 199 13.01 -6.06 -6.32
N ILE A 200 12.95 -5.24 -7.36
CA ILE A 200 11.78 -4.42 -7.62
C ILE A 200 10.71 -5.30 -8.24
N VAL A 201 9.50 -5.20 -7.71
CA VAL A 201 8.32 -5.90 -8.19
C VAL A 201 7.34 -4.88 -8.74
N LEU A 202 7.03 -5.02 -10.03
CA LEU A 202 6.00 -4.25 -10.73
C LEU A 202 4.79 -5.14 -10.95
N ARG A 203 3.71 -4.85 -10.23
CA ARG A 203 2.41 -5.52 -10.37
C ARG A 203 1.50 -4.66 -11.23
N ASP A 204 0.59 -5.27 -11.99
CA ASP A 204 -0.46 -4.48 -12.64
C ASP A 204 -1.23 -3.64 -11.63
N PHE A 205 -1.44 -2.37 -11.97
CA PHE A 205 -2.24 -1.50 -11.13
C PHE A 205 -3.72 -1.79 -11.34
N VAL A 206 -4.37 -2.27 -10.28
CA VAL A 206 -5.82 -2.38 -10.20
C VAL A 206 -6.31 -1.43 -9.12
N SER A 207 -7.34 -0.63 -9.45
CA SER A 207 -7.97 0.27 -8.49
C SER A 207 -8.81 -0.55 -7.52
N LEU A 208 -8.22 -0.91 -6.38
CA LEU A 208 -8.89 -1.72 -5.36
C LEU A 208 -9.86 -0.88 -4.53
N ARG A 209 -11.05 -1.44 -4.33
CA ARG A 209 -12.05 -0.93 -3.40
C ARG A 209 -11.58 -1.21 -1.96
N VAL A 210 -11.45 -0.17 -1.16
CA VAL A 210 -10.94 -0.26 0.22
C VAL A 210 -11.86 -1.05 1.15
N ASP A 211 -13.15 -1.11 0.84
CA ASP A 211 -14.16 -1.92 1.54
C ASP A 211 -14.10 -3.41 1.17
N GLN A 212 -13.33 -3.78 0.15
CA GLN A 212 -13.23 -5.15 -0.36
C GLN A 212 -11.88 -5.80 -0.07
N GLU A 213 -11.03 -5.16 0.74
CA GLU A 213 -9.72 -5.69 1.15
C GLU A 213 -9.80 -6.26 2.58
N PHE A 214 -9.28 -7.47 2.76
CA PHE A 214 -9.37 -8.22 4.00
C PHE A 214 -8.02 -8.85 4.36
N ARG A 215 -7.76 -8.98 5.66
CA ARG A 215 -6.62 -9.72 6.19
C ARG A 215 -7.09 -11.03 6.79
N CYS A 216 -6.56 -12.12 6.28
CA CYS A 216 -6.85 -13.48 6.69
C CYS A 216 -5.69 -14.05 7.51
N PHE A 217 -6.00 -14.63 8.66
CA PHE A 217 -5.05 -15.27 9.56
C PHE A 217 -5.18 -16.78 9.41
N VAL A 218 -4.08 -17.44 9.06
CA VAL A 218 -4.04 -18.88 8.83
C VAL A 218 -3.06 -19.53 9.80
N LYS A 219 -3.57 -20.47 10.61
CA LYS A 219 -2.80 -21.21 11.61
C LYS A 219 -3.01 -22.70 11.39
N ASP A 220 -1.92 -23.45 11.27
CA ASP A 220 -1.88 -24.88 10.99
C ASP A 220 -2.83 -25.29 9.85
N LYS A 221 -2.75 -24.55 8.73
CA LYS A 221 -3.58 -24.70 7.52
C LYS A 221 -5.08 -24.47 7.71
N CYS A 222 -5.49 -23.87 8.83
CA CYS A 222 -6.87 -23.47 9.07
C CYS A 222 -7.02 -21.95 9.02
N LEU A 223 -8.07 -21.47 8.35
CA LEU A 223 -8.47 -20.06 8.41
C LEU A 223 -9.11 -19.78 9.78
N VAL A 224 -8.33 -19.17 10.68
CA VAL A 224 -8.75 -18.93 12.06
C VAL A 224 -9.52 -17.62 12.21
N ALA A 225 -9.10 -16.59 11.47
CA ALA A 225 -9.70 -15.27 11.58
C ALA A 225 -9.61 -14.48 10.27
N VAL A 226 -10.55 -13.55 10.07
CA VAL A 226 -10.61 -12.59 8.97
C VAL A 226 -11.01 -11.22 9.51
N SER A 227 -10.25 -10.19 9.16
CA SER A 227 -10.55 -8.79 9.47
C SER A 227 -10.77 -8.01 8.17
N GLN A 228 -11.65 -7.01 8.16
CA GLN A 228 -11.51 -5.93 7.17
C GLN A 228 -10.10 -5.31 7.31
N TYR A 229 -9.46 -4.96 6.20
CA TYR A 229 -8.09 -4.46 6.22
C TYR A 229 -8.01 -3.07 6.85
N GLU A 230 -8.84 -2.14 6.37
CA GLU A 230 -8.89 -0.76 6.84
C GLU A 230 -9.68 -0.64 8.15
N SER A 231 -9.01 -0.92 9.27
CA SER A 231 -9.63 -0.98 10.60
C SER A 231 -10.19 0.34 11.11
N GLY A 232 -9.79 1.48 10.55
CA GLY A 232 -10.27 2.81 10.94
C GLY A 232 -11.62 3.21 10.34
N ALA A 233 -12.00 2.60 9.22
CA ALA A 233 -13.18 3.01 8.45
C ALA A 233 -14.39 2.09 8.73
N TYR A 234 -15.58 2.68 8.82
CA TYR A 234 -16.83 1.94 8.83
C TYR A 234 -17.39 1.82 7.42
N PHE A 235 -17.69 0.59 7.00
CA PHE A 235 -18.26 0.29 5.70
C PHE A 235 -19.67 -0.27 5.89
N GLU A 236 -20.66 0.48 5.40
CA GLU A 236 -22.07 0.07 5.42
C GLU A 236 -22.30 -1.21 4.59
N GLN A 237 -21.50 -1.38 3.54
CA GLN A 237 -21.49 -2.55 2.65
C GLN A 237 -20.98 -3.84 3.33
N LEU A 238 -20.30 -3.71 4.48
CA LEU A 238 -19.84 -4.87 5.25
C LEU A 238 -20.78 -5.22 6.40
N GLN A 239 -22.07 -4.87 6.26
CA GLN A 239 -23.12 -5.17 7.23
C GLN A 239 -24.21 -6.05 6.60
N GLY A 240 -25.03 -6.68 7.43
CA GLY A 240 -26.20 -7.45 6.98
C GLY A 240 -25.85 -8.61 6.03
N SER A 241 -26.60 -8.75 4.94
CA SER A 241 -26.43 -9.85 3.98
C SER A 241 -25.11 -9.80 3.21
N GLU A 242 -24.62 -8.61 2.86
CA GLU A 242 -23.35 -8.42 2.14
C GLU A 242 -22.15 -8.89 3.00
N ALA A 243 -22.25 -8.71 4.33
CA ALA A 243 -21.28 -9.26 5.26
C ALA A 243 -21.23 -10.80 5.21
N GLU A 244 -22.39 -11.47 5.19
CA GLU A 244 -22.46 -12.93 5.14
C GLU A 244 -21.96 -13.48 3.79
N GLU A 245 -22.27 -12.81 2.69
CA GLU A 245 -21.74 -13.14 1.36
C GLU A 245 -20.21 -13.03 1.33
N THR A 246 -19.66 -11.93 1.86
CA THR A 246 -18.21 -11.73 1.99
C THR A 246 -17.55 -12.86 2.79
N LYS A 247 -18.16 -13.25 3.93
CA LYS A 247 -17.66 -14.36 4.77
C LYS A 247 -17.65 -15.67 4.00
N PHE A 248 -18.71 -15.95 3.25
CA PHE A 248 -18.83 -17.18 2.46
C PHE A 248 -17.77 -17.22 1.36
N VAL A 249 -17.66 -16.16 0.55
CA VAL A 249 -16.73 -16.08 -0.58
C VAL A 249 -15.27 -16.24 -0.14
N ILE A 250 -14.87 -15.61 0.98
CA ILE A 250 -13.50 -15.74 1.51
C ILE A 250 -13.21 -17.18 2.00
N LYS A 251 -14.18 -17.84 2.67
CA LYS A 251 -14.01 -19.23 3.12
C LYS A 251 -13.86 -20.18 1.94
N GLU A 252 -14.74 -20.07 0.95
CA GLU A 252 -14.69 -20.88 -0.26
C GLU A 252 -13.38 -20.69 -1.02
N PHE A 253 -12.93 -19.44 -1.16
CA PHE A 253 -11.62 -19.14 -1.72
C PHE A 253 -10.49 -19.83 -0.95
N PHE A 254 -10.47 -19.71 0.38
CA PHE A 254 -9.43 -20.32 1.20
C PHE A 254 -9.38 -21.84 1.06
N ASN A 255 -10.54 -22.51 1.04
CA ASN A 255 -10.61 -23.97 0.85
C ASN A 255 -9.93 -24.43 -0.46
N ASN A 256 -10.01 -23.61 -1.51
CA ASN A 256 -9.39 -23.89 -2.81
C ASN A 256 -7.89 -23.56 -2.85
N VAL A 257 -7.45 -22.54 -2.10
CA VAL A 257 -6.06 -22.04 -2.13
C VAL A 257 -5.16 -22.70 -1.08
N ALA A 258 -5.69 -23.06 0.09
CA ALA A 258 -4.91 -23.59 1.20
C ALA A 258 -4.04 -24.83 0.84
N PRO A 259 -4.52 -25.80 0.02
CA PRO A 259 -3.72 -26.94 -0.39
C PRO A 259 -2.52 -26.59 -1.28
N LEU A 260 -2.52 -25.41 -1.90
CA LEU A 260 -1.49 -24.98 -2.85
C LEU A 260 -0.34 -24.24 -2.18
N ILE A 261 -0.57 -23.74 -0.97
CA ILE A 261 0.44 -23.05 -0.16
C ILE A 261 1.20 -24.13 0.62
N TYR A 262 2.51 -24.00 0.81
CA TYR A 262 3.29 -24.99 1.55
C TYR A 262 3.22 -24.75 3.06
N GLU A 263 3.21 -23.49 3.47
CA GLU A 263 3.39 -23.06 4.86
C GLU A 263 2.14 -23.22 5.70
N ASN A 264 2.31 -23.72 6.92
CA ASN A 264 1.21 -23.99 7.84
C ASN A 264 0.63 -22.72 8.47
N ASN A 265 1.50 -21.72 8.70
CA ASN A 265 1.20 -20.53 9.47
C ASN A 265 1.56 -19.28 8.66
N PHE A 266 0.56 -18.49 8.27
CA PHE A 266 0.78 -17.30 7.46
C PHE A 266 -0.39 -16.33 7.61
N ILE A 267 -0.16 -15.10 7.14
CA ILE A 267 -1.19 -14.08 6.98
C ILE A 267 -1.30 -13.80 5.49
N MET A 268 -2.52 -13.68 4.96
CA MET A 268 -2.72 -13.26 3.58
C MET A 268 -3.68 -12.08 3.52
N ASP A 269 -3.29 -11.05 2.78
CA ASP A 269 -4.14 -9.93 2.42
C ASP A 269 -4.83 -10.30 1.11
N VAL A 270 -6.15 -10.27 1.08
CA VAL A 270 -6.97 -10.61 -0.08
C VAL A 270 -7.90 -9.47 -0.45
N VAL A 271 -8.28 -9.41 -1.71
CA VAL A 271 -9.26 -8.45 -2.23
C VAL A 271 -10.33 -9.16 -3.04
N ILE A 272 -11.57 -8.70 -2.92
CA ILE A 272 -12.70 -9.16 -3.73
C ILE A 272 -12.89 -8.19 -4.89
N ILE A 273 -12.86 -8.71 -6.12
CA ILE A 273 -13.05 -7.95 -7.37
C ILE A 273 -14.05 -8.73 -8.21
N ASP A 274 -15.19 -8.13 -8.53
CA ASP A 274 -16.24 -8.73 -9.36
C ASP A 274 -16.63 -10.16 -8.90
N GLY A 275 -16.75 -10.34 -7.57
CA GLY A 275 -17.08 -11.62 -6.93
C GLY A 275 -15.92 -12.61 -6.81
N SER A 276 -14.76 -12.31 -7.38
CA SER A 276 -13.57 -13.16 -7.34
C SER A 276 -12.56 -12.68 -6.29
N VAL A 277 -11.99 -13.60 -5.51
CA VAL A 277 -10.99 -13.28 -4.50
C VAL A 277 -9.57 -13.41 -5.08
N ASN A 278 -8.75 -12.40 -4.86
CA ASN A 278 -7.34 -12.36 -5.26
C ASN A 278 -6.46 -12.07 -4.06
N ILE A 279 -5.30 -12.73 -4.00
CA ILE A 279 -4.25 -12.48 -3.02
C ILE A 279 -3.50 -11.22 -3.44
N VAL A 280 -3.43 -10.25 -2.53
CA VAL A 280 -2.68 -8.99 -2.71
C VAL A 280 -1.28 -9.12 -2.12
N GLU A 281 -1.18 -9.77 -0.97
CA GLU A 281 0.06 -9.90 -0.21
C GLU A 281 -0.01 -11.12 0.71
N MET A 282 1.16 -11.67 1.02
CA MET A 282 1.31 -12.74 1.98
C MET A 282 2.45 -12.40 2.93
N HIS A 283 2.26 -12.68 4.20
CA HIS A 283 3.21 -12.41 5.26
C HIS A 283 3.43 -13.66 6.10
N SER A 284 4.59 -13.73 6.73
CA SER A 284 4.84 -14.71 7.78
C SER A 284 3.90 -14.48 8.98
N TRP A 285 3.65 -15.55 9.74
CA TRP A 285 2.93 -15.43 11.01
C TRP A 285 3.80 -14.71 12.05
N SER A 286 3.62 -13.41 12.19
CA SER A 286 4.37 -12.57 13.15
C SER A 286 3.48 -11.50 13.77
N GLU A 287 3.68 -11.26 15.07
CA GLU A 287 3.03 -10.19 15.84
C GLU A 287 3.46 -8.78 15.39
N ASP A 288 4.55 -8.68 14.60
CA ASP A 288 4.99 -7.41 14.00
C ASP A 288 4.05 -6.94 12.89
N ASN A 289 3.25 -7.84 12.32
CA ASN A 289 2.25 -7.50 11.31
C ASN A 289 1.02 -6.89 11.97
N SER A 290 0.40 -5.89 11.32
CA SER A 290 -0.89 -5.34 11.79
C SER A 290 -1.94 -6.44 11.97
N ALA A 291 -2.59 -6.47 13.13
CA ALA A 291 -3.71 -7.37 13.40
C ALA A 291 -5.08 -6.81 12.92
N CYS A 292 -5.08 -5.61 12.31
CA CYS A 292 -6.28 -4.91 11.84
C CYS A 292 -7.32 -4.70 12.97
N LEU A 293 -8.46 -5.40 12.96
CA LEU A 293 -9.47 -5.36 14.03
C LEU A 293 -9.26 -6.41 15.13
N PHE A 294 -8.20 -7.21 15.04
CA PHE A 294 -7.74 -8.07 16.12
C PHE A 294 -6.59 -7.41 16.87
N ASP A 295 -6.27 -7.94 18.03
CA ASP A 295 -5.11 -7.63 18.84
C ASP A 295 -4.37 -8.94 19.15
N TRP A 296 -3.09 -9.02 18.83
CA TRP A 296 -2.28 -10.23 19.00
C TRP A 296 -2.28 -10.77 20.44
N LYS A 297 -2.36 -9.89 21.44
CA LYS A 297 -2.30 -10.25 22.85
C LYS A 297 -3.69 -10.58 23.40
N LEU A 298 -4.67 -9.71 23.14
CA LEU A 298 -6.03 -9.87 23.67
C LEU A 298 -6.80 -10.98 22.96
N ASP A 299 -6.59 -11.13 21.65
CA ASP A 299 -7.29 -12.11 20.82
C ASP A 299 -6.46 -13.36 20.56
N LYS A 300 -5.42 -13.61 21.36
CA LYS A 300 -4.54 -14.77 21.21
C LYS A 300 -5.34 -16.07 21.07
N ASN A 301 -6.44 -16.24 21.80
CA ASN A 301 -7.26 -17.45 21.74
C ASN A 301 -8.10 -17.59 20.46
N GLU A 302 -8.41 -16.47 19.80
CA GLU A 302 -9.14 -16.43 18.53
C GLU A 302 -8.20 -16.61 17.33
N LEU A 303 -6.92 -16.27 17.50
CA LEU A 303 -5.86 -16.43 16.49
C LEU A 303 -5.10 -17.77 16.61
N GLN A 304 -5.69 -18.77 17.27
CA GLN A 304 -5.13 -20.13 17.39
C GLN A 304 -5.95 -21.13 16.59
N VAL A 305 -5.40 -22.33 16.40
CA VAL A 305 -6.05 -23.41 15.65
C VAL A 305 -7.49 -23.62 16.13
N PRO A 306 -8.45 -23.78 15.21
CA PRO A 306 -9.83 -23.97 15.62
C PRO A 306 -9.98 -25.38 16.21
N ASN A 307 -9.98 -25.48 17.55
CA ASN A 307 -10.34 -26.70 18.27
C ASN A 307 -11.86 -26.95 18.19
N GLY A 308 -12.39 -27.10 16.96
CA GLY A 308 -13.83 -27.14 16.67
C GLY A 308 -14.52 -25.77 16.66
N LYS A 309 -13.76 -24.66 16.73
CA LYS A 309 -14.30 -23.30 16.62
C LYS A 309 -14.52 -22.91 15.15
N ALA A 310 -15.54 -22.09 14.90
CA ALA A 310 -15.71 -21.46 13.60
C ALA A 310 -14.68 -20.33 13.39
N THR A 311 -14.30 -20.08 12.14
CA THR A 311 -13.50 -18.90 11.73
C THR A 311 -14.14 -17.62 12.26
N GLN A 312 -13.34 -16.77 12.90
CA GLN A 312 -13.78 -15.49 13.43
C GLN A 312 -13.74 -14.40 12.37
N PHE A 313 -14.82 -13.61 12.24
CA PHE A 313 -14.87 -12.47 11.33
C PHE A 313 -15.06 -11.19 12.11
N ARG A 314 -14.27 -10.17 11.79
CA ARG A 314 -14.42 -8.82 12.35
C ARG A 314 -14.55 -7.79 11.25
N PHE A 315 -15.72 -7.17 11.22
CA PHE A 315 -16.01 -5.95 10.48
C PHE A 315 -16.37 -4.87 11.48
N ARG A 316 -16.01 -3.61 11.19
CA ARG A 316 -16.35 -2.49 12.04
C ARG A 316 -17.87 -2.28 11.96
N THR A 317 -18.54 -2.25 13.11
CA THR A 317 -20.02 -2.16 13.19
C THR A 317 -20.56 -0.74 13.24
N SER A 318 -19.71 0.24 13.53
CA SER A 318 -20.04 1.67 13.56
C SER A 318 -18.81 2.52 13.27
N ALA A 319 -19.01 3.74 12.76
CA ALA A 319 -17.93 4.70 12.58
C ALA A 319 -17.22 4.99 13.92
N LEU A 320 -15.93 5.30 13.86
CA LEU A 320 -15.21 5.85 15.02
C LEU A 320 -15.86 7.17 15.46
N ASP A 321 -15.73 7.50 16.74
CA ASP A 321 -16.15 8.81 17.25
C ASP A 321 -15.42 9.95 16.52
N GLU A 322 -14.12 9.73 16.24
CA GLU A 322 -13.26 10.65 15.50
C GLU A 322 -12.58 9.93 14.31
N PRO A 323 -13.28 9.67 13.18
CA PRO A 323 -12.73 8.90 12.05
C PRO A 323 -11.48 9.55 11.44
N LEU A 324 -11.40 10.88 11.47
CA LEU A 324 -10.25 11.60 10.92
C LEU A 324 -8.96 11.36 11.73
N ASP A 325 -9.03 10.82 12.95
CA ASP A 325 -7.85 10.45 13.72
C ASP A 325 -7.10 9.23 13.16
N ALA A 326 -7.76 8.43 12.31
CA ALA A 326 -7.09 7.38 11.54
C ALA A 326 -6.21 7.92 10.41
N ILE A 327 -6.33 9.20 10.03
CA ILE A 327 -5.46 9.82 9.03
C ILE A 327 -4.08 10.13 9.67
N PRO A 328 -2.98 9.52 9.19
CA PRO A 328 -1.69 9.53 9.90
C PRO A 328 -1.00 10.90 9.97
N SER A 329 -1.42 11.87 9.16
CA SER A 329 -0.79 13.19 9.10
C SER A 329 -1.78 14.33 9.31
N ARG A 330 -1.45 15.23 10.24
CA ARG A 330 -2.17 16.49 10.47
C ARG A 330 -2.28 17.33 9.18
N LYS A 331 -1.29 17.26 8.29
CA LYS A 331 -1.28 18.00 7.02
C LYS A 331 -2.44 17.59 6.10
N TRP A 332 -2.90 16.34 6.18
CA TRP A 332 -4.07 15.88 5.41
C TRP A 332 -5.38 16.31 6.04
N LYS A 333 -5.46 16.37 7.37
CA LYS A 333 -6.61 16.98 8.06
C LYS A 333 -6.74 18.47 7.72
N GLU A 334 -5.61 19.17 7.63
CA GLU A 334 -5.54 20.56 7.15
C GLU A 334 -5.97 20.69 5.68
N PHE A 335 -5.53 19.77 4.81
CA PHE A 335 -5.98 19.71 3.42
C PHE A 335 -7.51 19.62 3.28
N ILE A 336 -8.16 18.77 4.08
CA ILE A 336 -9.64 18.65 4.09
C ILE A 336 -10.29 19.99 4.46
N LYS A 337 -9.80 20.64 5.52
CA LYS A 337 -10.29 21.95 5.97
C LYS A 337 -10.12 23.01 4.88
N GLU A 338 -8.93 23.10 4.29
CA GLU A 338 -8.62 24.01 3.19
C GLU A 338 -9.53 23.77 1.97
N TYR A 339 -9.73 22.51 1.59
CA TYR A 339 -10.57 22.12 0.47
C TYR A 339 -12.01 22.62 0.65
N TYR A 340 -12.64 22.32 1.78
CA TYR A 340 -14.02 22.74 2.04
C TYR A 340 -14.16 24.26 2.21
N ASN A 341 -13.17 24.93 2.80
CA ASN A 341 -13.15 26.38 2.89
C ASN A 341 -13.11 27.03 1.49
N ARG A 342 -12.26 26.53 0.58
CA ARG A 342 -12.21 26.98 -0.82
C ARG A 342 -13.53 26.70 -1.54
N ARG A 343 -14.12 25.52 -1.36
CA ARG A 343 -15.41 25.14 -1.96
C ARG A 343 -16.55 26.06 -1.48
N LYS A 344 -16.61 26.37 -0.18
CA LYS A 344 -17.60 27.30 0.39
C LYS A 344 -17.45 28.70 -0.18
N PHE A 345 -16.21 29.20 -0.24
CA PHE A 345 -15.91 30.52 -0.81
C PHE A 345 -16.24 30.61 -2.31
N MET A 346 -15.93 29.57 -3.08
CA MET A 346 -16.33 29.49 -4.49
C MET A 346 -17.86 29.46 -4.66
N GLY A 347 -18.57 28.68 -3.84
CA GLY A 347 -20.04 28.67 -3.85
C GLY A 347 -20.63 30.06 -3.60
N LEU A 348 -20.05 30.84 -2.67
CA LEU A 348 -20.46 32.21 -2.39
C LEU A 348 -20.19 33.18 -3.56
N ARG A 349 -19.08 33.01 -4.29
CA ARG A 349 -18.73 33.86 -5.45
C ARG A 349 -19.47 33.50 -6.73
N ILE A 350 -19.70 32.21 -6.97
CA ILE A 350 -20.29 31.72 -8.22
C ILE A 350 -21.81 31.83 -8.20
N ARG A 351 -22.45 31.69 -7.03
CA ARG A 351 -23.92 31.74 -6.91
C ARG A 351 -24.54 33.05 -7.44
N PRO A 352 -24.03 34.25 -7.14
CA PRO A 352 -24.52 35.49 -7.74
C PRO A 352 -24.38 35.51 -9.26
N ILE A 353 -23.27 34.98 -9.78
CA ILE A 353 -23.00 34.92 -11.22
C ILE A 353 -24.00 33.98 -11.90
N ILE A 354 -24.18 32.76 -11.38
CA ILE A 354 -25.16 31.81 -11.92
C ILE A 354 -26.57 32.42 -11.89
N LEU A 355 -26.98 33.04 -10.78
CA LEU A 355 -28.29 33.69 -10.66
C LEU A 355 -28.47 34.82 -11.69
N GLN A 356 -27.43 35.60 -11.94
CA GLN A 356 -27.44 36.66 -12.96
C GLN A 356 -27.62 36.07 -14.36
N TYR A 357 -26.88 35.01 -14.73
CA TYR A 357 -27.04 34.34 -16.02
C TYR A 357 -28.40 33.64 -16.16
N THR A 358 -28.94 33.06 -15.09
CA THR A 358 -30.32 32.53 -15.06
C THR A 358 -31.34 33.60 -15.35
N ALA A 359 -31.20 34.79 -14.75
CA ALA A 359 -32.10 35.92 -15.02
C ALA A 359 -31.98 36.45 -16.46
N ILE A 360 -30.76 36.53 -17.01
CA ILE A 360 -30.51 37.03 -18.37
C ILE A 360 -30.99 36.04 -19.45
N LEU A 361 -30.71 34.76 -19.28
CA LEU A 361 -30.96 33.75 -20.31
C LEU A 361 -32.38 33.16 -20.22
N GLY A 362 -33.13 33.43 -19.14
CA GLY A 362 -34.44 32.82 -18.89
C GLY A 362 -34.40 31.29 -18.74
N LEU A 363 -33.21 30.72 -18.57
CA LEU A 363 -33.01 29.28 -18.43
C LEU A 363 -33.13 28.83 -16.97
N PRO A 364 -33.55 27.59 -16.69
CA PRO A 364 -33.56 27.06 -15.33
C PRO A 364 -32.17 27.16 -14.67
N LEU A 365 -32.15 27.47 -13.37
CA LEU A 365 -30.92 27.61 -12.58
C LEU A 365 -29.97 26.41 -12.74
N ALA A 366 -30.53 25.20 -12.77
CA ALA A 366 -29.76 23.97 -12.97
C ALA A 366 -29.04 23.93 -14.33
N ALA A 367 -29.70 24.39 -15.40
CA ALA A 367 -29.12 24.41 -16.75
C ALA A 367 -27.95 25.41 -16.84
N VAL A 368 -28.11 26.60 -16.25
CA VAL A 368 -27.06 27.63 -16.21
C VAL A 368 -25.91 27.19 -15.31
N ALA A 369 -26.18 26.56 -14.17
CA ALA A 369 -25.15 26.02 -13.30
C ALA A 369 -24.32 24.92 -13.99
N LEU A 370 -24.98 23.99 -14.70
CA LEU A 370 -24.32 22.95 -15.50
C LEU A 370 -23.47 23.54 -16.62
N TRP A 371 -23.99 24.55 -17.33
CA TRP A 371 -23.23 25.25 -18.37
C TRP A 371 -22.02 25.98 -17.79
N PHE A 372 -22.19 26.72 -16.69
CA PHE A 372 -21.12 27.46 -16.03
C PHE A 372 -20.02 26.52 -15.51
N LEU A 373 -20.40 25.39 -14.90
CA LEU A 373 -19.45 24.35 -14.48
C LEU A 373 -18.70 23.74 -15.68
N ARG A 374 -19.38 23.50 -16.81
CA ARG A 374 -18.76 22.94 -18.02
C ARG A 374 -17.83 23.92 -18.75
N VAL A 375 -18.14 25.21 -18.73
CA VAL A 375 -17.39 26.25 -19.46
C VAL A 375 -16.26 26.82 -18.61
N HIS A 376 -16.53 27.16 -17.35
CA HIS A 376 -15.61 27.94 -16.51
C HIS A 376 -14.87 27.10 -15.47
N CYS A 377 -15.37 25.93 -15.07
CA CYS A 377 -14.68 25.09 -14.08
C CYS A 377 -13.75 24.03 -14.67
N LYS A 378 -13.61 23.93 -16.01
CA LYS A 378 -12.64 23.00 -16.64
C LYS A 378 -11.19 23.21 -16.19
N HIS A 379 -10.80 24.45 -15.83
CA HIS A 379 -9.47 24.76 -15.29
C HIS A 379 -9.37 24.72 -13.76
N PHE A 380 -10.50 24.65 -13.04
CA PHE A 380 -10.53 24.64 -11.57
C PHE A 380 -10.66 23.23 -10.97
N LEU A 381 -10.86 22.21 -11.82
CA LEU A 381 -10.82 20.78 -11.49
C LEU A 381 -9.41 20.15 -11.60
N TRP A 382 -8.37 20.98 -11.75
CA TRP A 382 -6.97 20.54 -11.91
C TRP A 382 -6.15 20.65 -10.63
#